data_AF-A0A351H6N2-F1
#
_entry.id   AF-A0A351H6N2-F1
#
_cell.length_a   1.000
_cell.length_b   1.000
_cell.length_c   1.000
_cell.angle_alpha   90.00
_cell.angle_beta   90.00
_cell.angle_gamma   90.00
#
_symmetry.space_group_name_H-M   'P 1'
#
loop_
_entity.id
_entity.type
_entity.pdbx_description
1 polymer ?
#
loop_
_entity_poly.entity_id
_entity_poly.type
_entity_poly.pdbx_seq_one_letter_code
_entity_poly.pdbx_strand_id
1 'polypeptide(L)'
;MIFKTVSEGLGLGILLVLICAVGIRRGAVGMVHLYSAEVQKRCVERGLTTYDKIKRNSLLFKAICVPGYIAYVLVCTYAINGASGFFAGFWQMLVILSVMNLIDRFFVDGLWVGHTGAWIIPGTEDLKPYITAKDKCKKWIFGTVGMAVTAALLSLIMTIFIH
;
A
#
# COMPACT_ATOMS: atom_id res chain seq x y z
N MET A 1 -13.61 1.74 21.19
CA MET A 1 -12.87 0.77 20.35
C MET A 1 -12.90 1.14 18.87
N ILE A 2 -14.05 1.26 18.20
CA ILE A 2 -14.12 1.59 16.76
C ILE A 2 -13.36 2.88 16.40
N PHE A 3 -13.59 4.00 17.09
CA PHE A 3 -12.87 5.26 16.82
C PHE A 3 -11.36 5.13 16.97
N LYS A 4 -10.90 4.33 17.96
CA LYS A 4 -9.47 4.05 18.18
C LYS A 4 -8.90 3.25 17.01
N THR A 5 -9.55 2.17 16.61
CA THR A 5 -9.15 1.34 15.47
C THR A 5 -9.15 2.13 14.15
N VAL A 6 -10.12 3.02 13.94
CA VAL A 6 -10.12 3.93 12.79
C VAL A 6 -8.93 4.88 12.85
N SER A 7 -8.60 5.45 14.02
CA SER A 7 -7.44 6.32 14.18
C SER A 7 -6.11 5.58 13.93
N GLU A 8 -6.00 4.31 14.33
CA GLU A 8 -4.85 3.45 14.02
C GLU A 8 -4.73 3.21 12.51
N GLY A 9 -5.87 3.03 11.82
CA GLY A 9 -5.96 3.00 10.37
C GLY A 9 -5.51 4.30 9.70
N LEU A 10 -5.88 5.45 10.25
CA LEU A 10 -5.39 6.75 9.77
C LEU A 10 -3.87 6.85 9.95
N GLY A 11 -3.33 6.39 11.08
CA GLY A 11 -1.88 6.34 11.32
C GLY A 11 -1.14 5.48 10.31
N LEU A 12 -1.68 4.31 9.95
CA LEU A 12 -1.11 3.47 8.88
C LEU A 12 -1.19 4.17 7.51
N GLY A 13 -2.28 4.89 7.23
CA GLY A 13 -2.41 5.71 6.04
C GLY A 13 -1.40 6.86 5.97
N ILE A 14 -1.10 7.51 7.08
CA ILE A 14 -0.03 8.53 7.16
C ILE A 14 1.33 7.89 6.85
N LEU A 15 1.62 6.73 7.42
CA LEU A 15 2.85 5.99 7.13
C LEU A 15 2.99 5.67 5.63
N LEU A 16 1.90 5.21 4.99
CA LEU A 16 1.84 4.99 3.54
C LEU A 16 2.19 6.26 2.77
N VAL A 17 1.54 7.39 3.09
CA VAL A 17 1.78 8.67 2.41
C VAL A 17 3.24 9.11 2.57
N LEU A 18 3.83 8.95 3.76
CA LEU A 18 5.23 9.28 4.03
C LEU A 18 6.19 8.41 3.20
N ILE A 19 5.96 7.10 3.14
CA ILE A 19 6.76 6.19 2.31
C ILE A 19 6.69 6.61 0.84
N CYS A 20 5.49 6.90 0.34
CA CYS A 20 5.29 7.38 -1.02
C CYS A 20 6.01 8.71 -1.26
N ALA A 21 5.93 9.67 -0.33
CA ALA A 21 6.59 10.97 -0.42
C ALA A 21 8.12 10.84 -0.47
N VAL A 22 8.69 10.01 0.41
CA VAL A 22 10.12 9.72 0.42
C VAL A 22 10.55 9.01 -0.87
N GLY A 23 9.71 8.12 -1.39
CA GLY A 23 9.95 7.39 -2.63
C GLY A 23 10.08 8.29 -3.86
N ILE A 24 9.25 9.33 -3.96
CA ILE A 24 9.26 10.27 -5.09
C ILE A 24 10.11 11.52 -4.88
N ARG A 25 10.80 11.65 -3.75
CA ARG A 25 11.58 12.86 -3.39
C ARG A 25 12.67 13.24 -4.42
N ARG A 26 13.10 12.28 -5.26
CA ARG A 26 14.07 12.48 -6.36
C ARG A 26 13.42 12.27 -7.74
N GLY A 27 12.11 12.44 -7.83
CA GLY A 27 11.28 12.13 -8.99
C GLY A 27 10.63 10.75 -8.93
N ALA A 28 9.62 10.55 -9.79
CA ALA A 28 8.78 9.35 -9.80
C ALA A 28 9.44 8.09 -10.40
N VAL A 29 10.59 8.23 -11.08
CA VAL A 29 11.31 7.11 -11.73
C VAL A 29 11.66 6.00 -10.74
N GLY A 30 12.02 6.34 -9.50
CA GLY A 30 12.34 5.36 -8.46
C GLY A 30 11.18 4.43 -8.11
N MET A 31 9.95 4.91 -8.31
CA MET A 31 8.70 4.24 -8.00
C MET A 31 8.02 3.64 -9.23
N VAL A 32 8.69 3.60 -10.39
CA VAL A 32 8.11 3.11 -11.65
C VAL A 32 7.63 1.66 -11.59
N HIS A 33 8.16 0.87 -10.65
CA HIS A 33 7.71 -0.50 -10.40
C HIS A 33 6.25 -0.60 -9.92
N LEU A 34 5.63 0.52 -9.55
CA LEU A 34 4.20 0.61 -9.21
C LEU A 34 3.30 0.83 -10.45
N TYR A 35 3.89 1.19 -11.60
CA TYR A 35 3.14 1.41 -12.85
C TYR A 35 3.08 0.17 -13.74
N SER A 36 2.26 0.26 -14.79
CA SER A 36 2.09 -0.81 -15.78
C SER A 36 3.40 -1.17 -16.49
N ALA A 37 3.43 -2.37 -17.07
CA ALA A 37 4.59 -2.85 -17.84
C ALA A 37 4.93 -1.92 -19.03
N GLU A 38 3.93 -1.25 -19.61
CA GLU A 38 4.13 -0.29 -20.70
C GLU A 38 4.89 0.96 -20.25
N VAL A 39 4.52 1.54 -19.11
CA VAL A 39 5.25 2.68 -18.51
C VAL A 39 6.68 2.26 -18.15
N GLN A 40 6.84 1.07 -17.58
CA GLN A 40 8.16 0.52 -17.25
C GLN A 40 9.03 0.35 -18.51
N LYS A 41 8.47 -0.22 -19.59
CA LYS A 41 9.15 -0.40 -20.87
C LYS A 41 9.59 0.94 -21.45
N ARG A 42 8.69 1.94 -21.50
CA ARG A 42 9.01 3.28 -22.00
C ARG A 42 10.13 3.95 -21.19
N CYS A 43 10.14 3.77 -19.88
CA CYS A 43 11.22 4.29 -19.02
C CYS A 43 12.56 3.62 -19.30
N VAL A 44 12.57 2.32 -19.62
CA VAL A 44 13.78 1.59 -20.02
C VAL A 44 14.26 2.03 -21.40
N GLU A 45 13.36 2.14 -22.39
CA GLU A 45 13.69 2.60 -23.75
C GLU A 45 14.28 4.00 -23.78
N ARG A 46 13.81 4.90 -22.89
CA ARG A 46 14.34 6.26 -22.73
C ARG A 46 15.60 6.36 -21.87
N GLY A 47 16.13 5.23 -21.37
CA GLY A 47 17.34 5.21 -20.54
C GLY A 47 17.15 5.79 -19.13
N LEU A 48 15.92 5.97 -18.66
CA LEU A 48 15.64 6.51 -17.31
C LEU A 48 15.94 5.48 -16.21
N THR A 49 15.84 4.19 -16.53
CA THR A 49 16.08 3.07 -15.61
C THR A 49 16.35 1.78 -16.38
N THR A 50 16.59 0.67 -15.67
CA THR A 50 16.75 -0.68 -16.24
C THR A 50 15.78 -1.66 -15.58
N TYR A 51 15.42 -2.75 -16.25
CA TYR A 51 14.55 -3.78 -15.66
C TYR A 51 15.11 -4.34 -14.35
N ASP A 52 16.42 -4.52 -14.25
CA ASP A 52 17.07 -4.97 -13.01
C ASP A 52 16.89 -3.98 -11.86
N LYS A 53 17.01 -2.68 -12.17
CA LYS A 53 16.80 -1.62 -11.19
C LYS A 53 15.33 -1.52 -10.75
N ILE A 54 14.39 -1.66 -11.69
CA ILE A 54 12.95 -1.71 -11.38
C ILE A 54 12.66 -2.90 -10.46
N LYS A 55 13.16 -4.09 -10.78
CA LYS A 55 12.98 -5.30 -9.98
C LYS A 55 13.59 -5.14 -8.58
N ARG A 56 14.82 -4.63 -8.49
CA ARG A 56 15.49 -4.36 -7.21
C ARG A 56 14.71 -3.38 -6.35
N ASN A 57 14.22 -2.27 -6.93
CA ASN A 57 13.42 -1.30 -6.20
C ASN A 57 12.09 -1.89 -5.73
N SER A 58 11.41 -2.68 -6.58
CA SER A 58 10.18 -3.39 -6.20
C SER A 58 10.40 -4.34 -5.01
N LEU A 59 11.50 -5.10 -5.03
CA LEU A 59 11.84 -6.03 -3.95
C LEU A 59 12.18 -5.29 -2.66
N LEU A 60 12.99 -4.24 -2.71
CA LEU A 60 13.31 -3.42 -1.54
C LEU A 60 12.06 -2.77 -0.95
N PHE A 61 11.20 -2.21 -1.80
CA PHE A 61 9.95 -1.61 -1.37
C PHE A 61 9.07 -2.63 -0.63
N LYS A 62 8.88 -3.84 -1.19
CA LYS A 62 8.11 -4.90 -0.54
C LYS A 62 8.77 -5.39 0.75
N ALA A 63 10.08 -5.56 0.76
CA ALA A 63 10.83 -6.04 1.92
C ALA A 63 10.79 -5.08 3.11
N ILE A 64 10.60 -3.78 2.87
CA ILE A 64 10.47 -2.77 3.92
C ILE A 64 9.01 -2.56 4.30
N CYS A 65 8.14 -2.32 3.31
CA CYS A 65 6.76 -1.92 3.57
C CYS A 65 5.90 -3.07 4.12
N VAL A 66 6.04 -4.29 3.58
CA VAL A 66 5.18 -5.41 3.98
C VAL A 66 5.43 -5.80 5.43
N PRO A 67 6.67 -6.05 5.89
CA PRO A 67 6.92 -6.33 7.31
C PRO A 67 6.54 -5.15 8.21
N GLY A 68 6.79 -3.92 7.77
CA GLY A 68 6.41 -2.72 8.52
C GLY A 68 4.90 -2.62 8.75
N TYR A 69 4.08 -2.88 7.72
CA TYR A 69 2.62 -2.85 7.83
C TYR A 69 2.10 -4.00 8.69
N ILE A 70 2.64 -5.21 8.53
CA ILE A 70 2.29 -6.36 9.38
C ILE A 70 2.60 -6.05 10.85
N ALA A 71 3.80 -5.56 11.15
CA ALA A 71 4.19 -5.19 12.50
C ALA A 71 3.27 -4.11 13.08
N TYR A 72 2.96 -3.07 12.30
CA TYR A 72 2.08 -1.99 12.74
C TYR A 72 0.68 -2.50 13.12
N VAL A 73 0.04 -3.31 12.26
CA VAL A 73 -1.32 -3.79 12.54
C VAL A 73 -1.35 -4.75 13.73
N LEU A 74 -0.33 -5.59 13.90
CA LEU A 74 -0.21 -6.49 15.03
C LEU A 74 0.02 -5.74 16.35
N VAL A 75 0.91 -4.74 16.37
CA VAL A 75 1.16 -3.92 17.56
C VAL A 75 -0.09 -3.15 17.98
N CYS A 76 -0.78 -2.50 17.04
CA CYS A 76 -2.02 -1.78 17.35
C CYS A 76 -3.08 -2.74 17.92
N THR A 77 -3.27 -3.88 17.28
CA THR A 77 -4.35 -4.82 17.62
C THR A 77 -4.10 -5.55 18.93
N TYR A 78 -2.89 -6.07 19.15
CA TYR A 78 -2.60 -6.97 20.27
C TYR A 78 -1.88 -6.28 21.42
N ALA A 79 -0.87 -5.44 21.15
CA ALA A 79 -0.12 -4.77 22.21
C ALA A 79 -0.83 -3.52 22.75
N ILE A 80 -1.48 -2.73 21.89
CA ILE A 80 -2.13 -1.47 22.27
C ILE A 80 -3.60 -1.66 22.63
N ASN A 81 -4.33 -2.51 21.89
CA ASN A 81 -5.75 -2.76 22.12
C ASN A 81 -6.04 -4.01 22.96
N GLY A 82 -5.06 -4.87 23.18
CA GLY A 82 -5.23 -6.08 24.00
C GLY A 82 -6.26 -7.05 23.41
N ALA A 83 -6.38 -7.13 22.08
CA ALA A 83 -7.33 -8.04 21.45
C ALA A 83 -7.04 -9.49 21.85
N SER A 84 -8.05 -10.20 22.34
CA SER A 84 -7.98 -11.62 22.65
C SER A 84 -8.95 -12.42 21.78
N GLY A 85 -8.46 -13.55 21.27
CA GLY A 85 -9.22 -14.42 20.36
C GLY A 85 -9.31 -13.92 18.92
N PHE A 86 -9.75 -14.83 18.05
CA PHE A 86 -9.74 -14.66 16.60
C PHE A 86 -10.57 -13.46 16.11
N PHE A 87 -11.83 -13.36 16.56
CA PHE A 87 -12.74 -12.35 16.02
C PHE A 87 -12.28 -10.93 16.36
N ALA A 88 -11.84 -10.71 17.61
CA ALA A 88 -11.36 -9.41 18.07
C ALA A 88 -10.15 -8.93 17.28
N GLY A 89 -9.18 -9.83 17.04
CA GLY A 89 -8.01 -9.50 16.21
C GLY A 89 -8.36 -9.27 14.75
N PHE A 90 -9.21 -10.13 14.19
CA PHE A 90 -9.61 -10.10 12.79
C PHE A 90 -10.27 -8.78 12.40
N TRP A 91 -11.33 -8.38 13.12
CA TRP A 91 -12.09 -7.19 12.74
C TRP A 91 -11.25 -5.91 12.92
N GLN A 92 -10.42 -5.84 13.96
CA GLN A 92 -9.57 -4.67 14.19
C GLN A 92 -8.54 -4.49 13.06
N MET A 93 -7.80 -5.56 12.72
CA MET A 93 -6.85 -5.52 11.60
C MET A 93 -7.55 -5.23 10.27
N LEU A 94 -8.73 -5.81 10.04
CA LEU A 94 -9.52 -5.54 8.84
C LEU A 94 -9.90 -4.06 8.71
N VAL A 95 -10.32 -3.42 9.80
CA VAL A 95 -10.66 -1.99 9.81
C VAL A 95 -9.40 -1.14 9.56
N ILE A 96 -8.29 -1.39 10.25
CA ILE A 96 -7.04 -0.64 10.08
C ILE A 96 -6.56 -0.71 8.62
N LEU A 97 -6.51 -1.91 8.05
CA LEU A 97 -6.12 -2.13 6.66
C LEU A 97 -7.10 -1.45 5.69
N SER A 98 -8.41 -1.55 5.96
CA SER A 98 -9.44 -0.93 5.11
C SER A 98 -9.31 0.60 5.09
N VAL A 99 -9.10 1.24 6.23
CA VAL A 99 -8.89 2.70 6.32
C VAL A 99 -7.66 3.12 5.52
N MET A 100 -6.52 2.44 5.70
CA MET A 100 -5.31 2.69 4.91
C MET A 100 -5.59 2.54 3.40
N ASN A 101 -6.30 1.49 2.99
CA ASN A 101 -6.64 1.24 1.60
C ASN A 101 -7.61 2.29 1.00
N LEU A 102 -8.50 2.88 1.81
CA LEU A 102 -9.31 4.02 1.37
C LEU A 102 -8.43 5.26 1.14
N ILE A 103 -7.47 5.53 2.04
CA ILE A 103 -6.50 6.62 1.87
C ILE A 103 -5.65 6.40 0.61
N ASP A 104 -5.13 5.19 0.40
CA ASP A 104 -4.38 4.84 -0.80
C ASP A 104 -5.19 5.14 -2.06
N ARG A 105 -6.44 4.69 -2.12
CA ARG A 105 -7.25 4.79 -3.35
C ARG A 105 -7.74 6.19 -3.66
N PHE A 106 -8.26 6.90 -2.66
CA PHE A 106 -8.84 8.22 -2.88
C PHE A 106 -7.77 9.31 -2.87
N PHE A 107 -6.86 9.26 -1.90
CA PHE A 107 -5.86 10.30 -1.73
C PHE A 107 -4.61 10.03 -2.58
N VAL A 108 -3.95 8.87 -2.43
CA VAL A 108 -2.70 8.60 -3.15
C VAL A 108 -2.95 8.38 -4.64
N ASP A 109 -3.67 7.32 -5.02
CA ASP A 109 -3.97 6.96 -6.41
C ASP A 109 -4.89 7.97 -7.11
N GLY A 110 -5.92 8.44 -6.40
CA GLY A 110 -6.95 9.34 -6.93
C GLY A 110 -6.43 10.76 -7.09
N LEU A 111 -6.26 11.46 -5.98
CA LEU A 111 -5.89 12.88 -5.96
C LEU A 111 -4.41 13.10 -6.29
N TRP A 112 -3.50 12.44 -5.60
CA TRP A 112 -2.09 12.77 -5.67
C TRP A 112 -1.45 12.30 -6.99
N VAL A 113 -1.62 11.03 -7.35
CA VAL A 113 -1.12 10.47 -8.62
C VAL A 113 -1.95 10.96 -9.80
N GLY A 114 -3.28 11.00 -9.65
CA GLY A 114 -4.19 11.32 -10.75
C GLY A 114 -4.31 12.81 -11.09
N HIS A 115 -4.17 13.71 -10.11
CA HIS A 115 -4.43 15.14 -10.30
C HIS A 115 -3.23 16.05 -10.02
N THR A 116 -2.09 15.54 -9.53
CA THR A 116 -0.89 16.37 -9.32
C THR A 116 0.27 16.01 -10.26
N GLY A 117 1.21 16.95 -10.40
CA GLY A 117 2.43 16.75 -11.19
C GLY A 117 3.51 15.92 -10.51
N ALA A 118 3.36 15.57 -9.23
CA ALA A 118 4.42 14.96 -8.41
C ALA A 118 4.84 13.56 -8.90
N TRP A 119 3.92 12.87 -9.57
CA TRP A 119 4.08 11.47 -10.00
C TRP A 119 4.32 11.33 -11.51
N ILE A 120 4.52 12.45 -12.22
CA ILE A 120 4.76 12.42 -13.66
C ILE A 120 6.19 11.96 -13.90
N ILE A 121 6.36 10.92 -14.73
CA ILE A 121 7.67 10.53 -15.24
C ILE A 121 7.86 11.20 -16.62
N PRO A 122 8.93 11.98 -16.81
CA PRO A 122 9.20 12.66 -18.08
C PRO A 122 9.21 11.69 -19.27
N GLY A 123 8.46 12.01 -20.32
CA GLY A 123 8.38 11.22 -21.55
C GLY A 123 7.43 10.02 -21.50
N THR A 124 6.53 9.99 -20.52
CA THR A 124 5.45 9.01 -20.37
C THR A 124 4.08 9.66 -20.17
N GLU A 125 3.97 10.97 -20.39
CA GLU A 125 2.76 11.76 -20.17
C GLU A 125 1.60 11.29 -21.06
N ASP A 126 1.92 10.72 -22.22
CA ASP A 126 1.01 10.10 -23.19
C ASP A 126 0.33 8.84 -22.63
N LEU A 127 0.93 8.19 -21.63
CA LEU A 127 0.41 6.98 -21.01
C LEU A 127 -0.54 7.25 -19.84
N LYS A 128 -0.96 8.50 -19.67
CA LYS A 128 -1.93 8.87 -18.64
C LYS A 128 -3.36 8.58 -19.08
N PRO A 129 -4.25 8.21 -18.15
CA PRO A 129 -3.99 8.01 -16.72
C PRO A 129 -3.18 6.73 -16.48
N TYR A 130 -2.13 6.82 -15.65
CA TYR A 130 -1.28 5.68 -15.31
C TYR A 130 -2.04 4.54 -14.60
N ILE A 131 -3.19 4.87 -14.00
CA ILE A 131 -4.08 3.92 -13.35
C ILE A 131 -5.43 3.98 -14.07
N THR A 132 -5.70 2.96 -14.89
CA THR A 132 -6.95 2.88 -15.66
C THR A 132 -8.14 2.54 -14.75
N ALA A 133 -9.36 2.80 -15.20
CA ALA A 133 -10.57 2.41 -14.47
C ALA A 133 -10.64 0.89 -14.21
N LYS A 134 -10.12 0.09 -15.16
CA LYS A 134 -10.02 -1.37 -15.02
C LYS A 134 -9.03 -1.76 -13.93
N ASP A 135 -7.88 -1.09 -13.86
CA ASP A 135 -6.89 -1.31 -12.82
C ASP A 135 -7.42 -0.91 -11.45
N LYS A 136 -8.19 0.18 -11.36
CA LYS A 136 -8.90 0.56 -10.13
C LYS A 136 -9.87 -0.53 -9.70
N CYS A 137 -10.71 -1.04 -10.59
CA CYS A 137 -11.66 -2.12 -10.27
C CYS A 137 -10.94 -3.39 -9.80
N LYS A 138 -9.86 -3.78 -10.48
CA LYS A 138 -9.05 -4.93 -10.07
C LYS A 138 -8.41 -4.69 -8.69
N LYS A 139 -7.80 -3.52 -8.47
CA LYS A 139 -7.27 -3.12 -7.16
C LYS A 139 -8.37 -3.18 -6.09
N TRP A 140 -9.60 -2.78 -6.41
CA TRP A 140 -10.75 -2.84 -5.51
C TRP A 140 -10.98 -4.25 -4.98
N ILE A 141 -11.22 -5.20 -5.88
CA ILE A 141 -11.54 -6.58 -5.55
C ILE A 141 -10.36 -7.25 -4.84
N PHE A 142 -9.17 -7.19 -5.43
CA PHE A 142 -7.98 -7.85 -4.90
C PHE A 142 -7.55 -7.26 -3.56
N GLY A 143 -7.65 -5.94 -3.39
CA GLY A 143 -7.32 -5.30 -2.11
C GLY A 143 -8.29 -5.70 -1.02
N THR A 144 -9.60 -5.67 -1.26
CA THR A 144 -10.58 -6.03 -0.23
C THR A 144 -10.48 -7.49 0.19
N VAL A 145 -10.40 -8.41 -0.79
CA VAL A 145 -10.26 -9.85 -0.50
C VAL A 145 -8.90 -10.13 0.14
N GLY A 146 -7.82 -9.55 -0.39
CA GLY A 146 -6.48 -9.72 0.13
C GLY A 146 -6.35 -9.27 1.58
N MET A 147 -6.88 -8.09 1.93
CA MET A 147 -6.87 -7.60 3.31
C MET A 147 -7.66 -8.50 4.26
N ALA A 148 -8.84 -8.99 3.83
CA ALA A 148 -9.62 -9.93 4.63
C ALA A 148 -8.87 -11.23 4.89
N VAL A 149 -8.25 -11.81 3.85
CA VAL A 149 -7.44 -13.04 3.99
C VAL A 149 -6.23 -12.79 4.89
N THR A 150 -5.50 -11.70 4.70
CA THR A 150 -4.35 -11.35 5.54
C THR A 150 -4.75 -11.14 7.00
N ALA A 151 -5.82 -10.39 7.27
CA ALA A 151 -6.32 -10.17 8.63
C ALA A 151 -6.75 -11.49 9.28
N ALA A 152 -7.42 -12.38 8.54
CA ALA A 152 -7.83 -13.69 9.05
C ALA A 152 -6.63 -14.57 9.40
N LEU A 153 -5.66 -14.68 8.49
CA LEU A 153 -4.45 -15.48 8.72
C LEU A 153 -3.63 -14.95 9.91
N LEU A 154 -3.40 -13.64 9.98
CA LEU A 154 -2.68 -13.04 11.10
C LEU A 154 -3.43 -13.26 12.41
N SER A 155 -4.76 -13.12 12.42
CA SER A 155 -5.54 -13.32 13.64
C SER A 155 -5.52 -14.76 14.12
N LEU A 156 -5.61 -15.72 13.19
CA LEU A 156 -5.50 -17.14 13.49
C LEU A 156 -4.14 -17.46 14.10
N ILE A 157 -3.05 -16.98 13.49
CA ILE A 157 -1.69 -17.17 14.00
C ILE A 157 -1.56 -16.60 15.41
N MET A 158 -2.00 -15.37 15.64
CA MET A 158 -1.88 -14.72 16.95
C MET A 158 -2.73 -15.38 18.04
N THR A 159 -3.85 -16.00 17.67
CA THR A 159 -4.68 -16.77 18.63
C THR A 159 -3.93 -17.97 19.20
N ILE A 160 -2.96 -18.54 18.47
CA ILE A 160 -2.11 -19.64 18.96
C ILE A 160 -1.14 -19.13 20.05
N PHE A 161 -0.68 -17.88 19.93
CA PHE A 161 0.31 -17.31 20.84
C PHE A 161 -0.30 -16.57 22.03
N ILE A 162 -1.54 -16.09 21.89
CA ILE A 162 -2.26 -15.32 22.90
C ILE A 162 -3.38 -16.20 23.43
N HIS A 163 -3.05 -17.01 24.44
CA HIS A 163 -3.97 -17.78 25.28
C HIS A 163 -4.12 -17.13 26.65
#